data_AF-A0A3T2V0N6-F1
#
_entry.id   AF-A0A3T2V0N6-F1
#
_cell.length_a   1.000
_cell.length_b   1.000
_cell.length_c   1.000
_cell.angle_alpha   90.00
_cell.angle_beta   90.00
_cell.angle_gamma   90.00
#
_symmetry.space_group_name_H-M   'P 1'
#
loop_
_entity.id
_entity.type
_entity.pdbx_description
1 polymer ?
#
loop_
_entity_poly.entity_id
_entity_poly.type
_entity_poly.pdbx_seq_one_letter_code
_entity_poly.pdbx_strand_id
1 'polypeptide(L)' 'WLCRGNPETQKAIWFNLQNGVLIGAVTLNQGREIRPIRKWIQSGKTFDAKLLIDENIALKSL' A
#
# COMPACT_ATOMS: atom_id res chain seq x y z
N TRP A 1 0.69 -10.59 3.13
CA TRP A 1 0.32 -9.18 3.35
C TRP A 1 1.54 -8.40 3.81
N LEU A 2 1.81 -7.25 3.22
CA LEU A 2 2.91 -6.35 3.57
C LEU A 2 2.35 -5.13 4.29
N CYS A 3 2.82 -4.83 5.51
CA CYS A 3 2.29 -3.74 6.31
C CYS A 3 3.14 -2.48 6.16
N ARG A 4 2.49 -1.35 5.94
CA ARG A 4 3.04 0.00 6.03
C ARG A 4 2.34 0.75 7.16
N GLY A 5 3.08 1.38 8.05
CA GLY A 5 2.52 1.96 9.27
C GLY A 5 2.49 0.99 10.44
N ASN A 6 1.88 1.42 11.53
CA ASN A 6 1.78 0.66 12.77
C ASN A 6 0.30 0.44 13.14
N PRO A 7 -0.19 -0.81 13.14
CA PRO A 7 -1.56 -1.11 13.55
C PRO A 7 -1.86 -0.70 15.00
N GLU A 8 -0.88 -0.74 15.90
CA GLU A 8 -1.02 -0.33 17.31
C GLU A 8 -1.31 1.17 17.45
N THR A 9 -0.90 1.98 16.48
CA THR A 9 -1.24 3.42 16.42
C THR A 9 -2.52 3.68 15.62
N GLN A 10 -3.27 2.61 15.30
CA GLN A 10 -4.50 2.64 14.52
C GLN A 10 -4.31 3.26 13.14
N LYS A 11 -3.11 3.19 12.56
CA LYS A 11 -2.78 3.79 11.27
C LYS A 11 -1.85 2.87 10.48
N ALA A 12 -2.46 2.08 9.60
CA ALA A 12 -1.72 1.10 8.81
C ALA A 12 -2.39 0.84 7.45
N ILE A 13 -1.61 0.29 6.53
CA ILE A 13 -2.08 -0.24 5.25
C ILE A 13 -1.44 -1.61 5.04
N TRP A 14 -2.24 -2.62 4.75
CA TRP A 14 -1.76 -3.92 4.32
C TRP A 14 -1.91 -4.04 2.82
N PHE A 15 -0.82 -4.34 2.13
CA PHE A 15 -0.78 -4.60 0.70
C PHE A 15 -0.70 -6.10 0.42
N ASN A 16 -1.40 -6.53 -0.62
CA ASN A 16 -1.28 -7.88 -1.15
C ASN A 16 -0.60 -7.82 -2.53
N LEU A 17 0.59 -8.39 -2.62
CA LEU A 17 1.35 -8.48 -3.86
C LEU A 17 1.40 -9.92 -4.36
N GLN A 18 1.23 -10.10 -5.66
CA GLN A 18 1.47 -11.37 -6.34
C GLN A 18 2.47 -11.12 -7.46
N ASN A 19 3.66 -11.72 -7.36
CA ASN A 19 4.77 -11.49 -8.30
C ASN A 19 5.09 -9.98 -8.49
N GLY A 20 5.02 -9.21 -7.40
CA GLY A 20 5.23 -7.75 -7.40
C GLY A 20 4.01 -6.93 -7.84
N VAL A 21 3.00 -7.53 -8.47
CA VAL A 21 1.75 -6.85 -8.87
C VAL A 21 0.87 -6.61 -7.65
N LEU A 22 0.41 -5.38 -7.45
CA LEU A 22 -0.53 -5.05 -6.38
C LEU A 22 -1.94 -5.53 -6.75
N ILE A 23 -2.43 -6.53 -6.02
CA ILE A 23 -3.73 -7.16 -6.28
C ILE A 23 -4.81 -6.77 -5.26
N GLY A 24 -4.43 -6.18 -4.13
CA GLY A 24 -5.37 -5.79 -3.08
C GLY A 24 -4.72 -4.98 -1.97
N ALA A 25 -5.55 -4.28 -1.20
CA ALA A 25 -5.10 -3.58 0.00
C ALA A 25 -6.22 -3.43 1.04
N VAL A 26 -5.83 -3.31 2.31
CA VAL A 26 -6.70 -2.98 3.44
C VAL A 26 -6.13 -1.75 4.12
N THR A 27 -6.95 -0.72 4.36
CA THR A 27 -6.52 0.52 5.02
C THR A 27 -7.18 0.66 6.39
N LEU A 28 -6.39 1.00 7.42
CA LEU A 28 -6.85 1.37 8.75
C LEU A 28 -6.60 2.87 8.97
N ASN A 29 -7.68 3.65 9.08
CA ASN A 29 -7.68 5.12 9.24
C ASN A 29 -6.81 5.89 8.21
N GLN A 30 -6.64 5.33 7.01
CA GLN A 30 -5.83 5.87 5.91
C GLN A 30 -6.64 6.10 4.64
N GLY A 31 -7.91 6.55 4.80
CA GLY A 31 -8.87 6.65 3.70
C GLY A 31 -8.41 7.50 2.50
N ARG A 32 -7.51 8.46 2.71
CA ARG A 32 -6.91 9.27 1.64
C ARG A 32 -6.13 8.45 0.62
N GLU A 33 -5.55 7.32 1.04
CA GLU A 33 -4.72 6.45 0.20
C GLU A 33 -5.55 5.46 -0.64
N ILE A 34 -6.84 5.28 -0.33
CA ILE A 34 -7.69 4.29 -1.03
C ILE A 34 -7.81 4.59 -2.53
N ARG A 35 -7.99 5.87 -2.91
CA ARG A 35 -8.16 6.26 -4.32
C ARG A 35 -6.93 5.95 -5.19
N PRO A 36 -5.69 6.35 -4.83
CA PRO A 36 -4.51 5.98 -5.60
C PRO A 36 -4.27 4.46 -5.60
N ILE A 37 -4.43 3.79 -4.45
CA ILE A 37 -4.25 2.34 -4.34
C ILE A 37 -5.20 1.58 -5.29
N ARG A 38 -6.48 1.97 -5.33
CA ARG A 38 -7.46 1.36 -6.24
C ARG A 38 -7.04 1.51 -7.70
N LYS A 39 -6.51 2.67 -8.10
CA LYS A 39 -6.01 2.88 -9.46
C LYS A 39 -4.83 1.95 -9.77
N TRP A 40 -3.91 1.78 -8.83
CA TRP A 40 -2.75 0.88 -9.00
C TRP A 40 -3.16 -0.59 -9.14
N ILE A 41 -4.17 -1.03 -8.36
CA ILE A 41 -4.73 -2.38 -8.50
C ILE A 41 -5.36 -2.56 -9.89
N GLN A 42 -6.19 -1.60 -10.32
CA GLN A 42 -6.85 -1.64 -11.63
C GLN A 42 -5.86 -1.62 -12.80
N SER A 43 -4.70 -0.98 -12.64
CA SER A 43 -3.66 -0.94 -13.68
C SER A 43 -2.68 -2.10 -13.60
N GLY A 44 -2.80 -3.02 -12.62
CA GLY A 44 -1.83 -4.08 -12.40
C GLY A 44 -0.42 -3.56 -12.08
N LYS A 45 -0.31 -2.42 -11.38
CA LYS A 45 0.99 -1.79 -11.10
C LYS A 45 1.86 -2.69 -10.23
N THR A 46 3.13 -2.80 -10.59
CA THR A 46 4.14 -3.55 -9.84
C THR A 46 4.88 -2.66 -8.86
N PHE A 47 5.25 -3.21 -7.71
CA PHE A 47 6.02 -2.53 -6.67
C PHE A 47 7.17 -3.37 -6.16
N ASP A 48 8.27 -2.71 -5.79
CA ASP A 48 9.22 -3.27 -4.86
C ASP A 48 8.59 -3.30 -3.46
N ALA A 49 8.53 -4.48 -2.86
CA ALA A 49 7.97 -4.69 -1.53
C ALA A 49 8.63 -3.81 -0.46
N LYS A 50 9.94 -3.55 -0.55
CA LYS A 50 10.69 -2.74 0.42
C LYS A 50 10.31 -1.27 0.33
N LEU A 51 10.21 -0.73 -0.89
CA LEU A 51 9.83 0.67 -1.12
C LEU A 51 8.36 0.93 -0.74
N LEU A 52 7.49 -0.06 -0.97
CA LEU A 52 6.06 0.06 -0.68
C LEU A 52 5.79 0.23 0.83
N ILE A 53 6.57 -0.44 1.69
CA ILE A 53 6.40 -0.39 3.15
C ILE A 53 7.25 0.69 3.84
N ASP A 54 8.17 1.34 3.13
CA ASP A 54 9.04 2.38 3.70
C ASP A 54 8.25 3.67 3.96
N GLU A 55 8.00 3.96 5.24
CA GLU A 55 7.24 5.14 5.66
C GLU A 55 7.89 6.48 5.33
N ASN A 56 9.20 6.49 5.05
CA ASN A 56 9.93 7.69 4.66
C ASN A 56 9.66 8.12 3.21
N ILE A 57 9.17 7.20 2.38
CA ILE A 57 8.76 7.49 0.99
C ILE A 57 7.27 7.74 0.96
N ALA A 58 6.83 8.88 0.42
CA ALA A 58 5.40 9.15 0.27
C ALA A 58 4.76 8.15 -0.73
N LEU A 59 3.60 7.58 -0.40
CA LEU A 59 2.92 6.64 -1.30
C LEU A 59 2.68 7.24 -2.69
N LYS A 60 2.27 8.51 -2.76
CA LYS A 60 2.03 9.21 -4.03
C LYS A 60 3.25 9.33 -4.95
N SER A 61 4.47 9.15 -4.45
CA SER A 61 5.70 9.19 -5.25
C SER A 61 6.15 7.83 -5.75
N LEU A 62 5.47 6.75 -5.36
CA LEU A 62 5.68 5.41 -5.90
C LEU A 62 4.92 5.22 -7.21
#